data_AF-A0A4P7HE90-F1
#
_entry.id   AF-A0A4P7HE90-F1
#
_cell.length_a   1.000
_cell.length_b   1.000
_cell.length_c   1.000
_cell.angle_alpha   90.00
_cell.angle_beta   90.00
_cell.angle_gamma   90.00
#
_symmetry.space_group_name_H-M   'P 1'
#
loop_
_entity.id
_entity.type
_entity.pdbx_description
1 polymer ?
#
loop_
_entity_poly.entity_id
_entity_poly.type
_entity_poly.pdbx_seq_one_letter_code
_entity_poly.pdbx_strand_id
1 'polypeptide(L)'
;MLEEQGMLLRGHDENSRRQRYFIDADAGLRSVVASARADQHLAEVALRCAYTFGADNPAGAGLAAAARFLEQISTDIIRSAEQWDATSPSSGLDRPVRGR
;
A
#
# COMPACT_ATOMS: atom_id res chain seq x y z
N MET A 1 -11.31 -4.45 14.44
CA MET A 1 -11.27 -5.33 13.26
C MET A 1 -9.99 -4.99 12.50
N LEU A 2 -8.88 -5.63 12.90
CA LEU A 2 -7.55 -5.50 12.29
C LEU A 2 -6.90 -6.90 12.25
N GLU A 3 -7.76 -7.92 12.06
CA GLU A 3 -7.38 -9.34 12.03
C GLU A 3 -7.75 -9.98 10.68
N GLU A 4 -8.40 -9.26 9.76
CA GLU A 4 -9.00 -9.83 8.54
C GLU A 4 -8.20 -9.54 7.25
N GLN A 5 -6.92 -9.14 7.38
CA GLN A 5 -6.09 -8.77 6.22
C GLN A 5 -4.82 -9.64 6.05
N GLY A 6 -4.72 -10.77 6.74
CA GLY A 6 -3.67 -11.76 6.46
C GLY A 6 -2.21 -11.30 6.68
N MET A 7 -1.98 -10.24 7.45
CA MET A 7 -0.64 -9.70 7.74
C MET A 7 0.02 -10.29 9.00
N LEU A 8 -0.32 -11.54 9.37
CA LEU A 8 0.29 -12.21 10.52
C LEU A 8 0.70 -13.64 10.14
N LEU A 9 1.91 -13.80 9.63
CA LEU A 9 2.60 -15.10 9.69
C LEU A 9 3.06 -15.33 11.14
N ARG A 10 2.46 -16.34 11.76
CA ARG A 10 2.74 -16.75 13.13
C ARG A 10 4.06 -17.53 13.18
N GLY A 11 5.18 -16.82 13.33
CA GLY A 11 6.46 -17.42 13.69
C GLY A 11 6.43 -17.81 15.17
N HIS A 12 6.31 -19.09 15.47
CA HIS A 12 6.40 -19.60 16.83
C HIS A 12 7.87 -19.58 17.27
N ASP A 13 8.24 -18.69 18.18
CA ASP A 13 9.54 -18.69 18.86
C ASP A 13 9.30 -19.11 20.32
N GLU A 14 9.67 -20.35 20.65
CA GLU A 14 9.37 -21.00 21.92
C GLU A 14 10.10 -20.39 23.13
N ASN A 15 10.93 -19.35 22.98
CA ASN A 15 11.81 -18.96 24.10
C ASN A 15 12.03 -17.46 24.35
N SER A 16 11.17 -16.55 23.90
CA SER A 16 11.35 -15.13 24.23
C SER A 16 10.06 -14.33 24.38
N ARG A 17 9.80 -13.83 25.60
CA ARG A 17 8.70 -12.90 25.93
C ARG A 17 8.89 -11.47 25.37
N ARG A 18 9.54 -11.32 24.22
CA ARG A 18 9.66 -10.05 23.49
C ARG A 18 9.54 -10.30 21.99
N GLN A 19 8.32 -10.14 21.48
CA GLN A 19 8.04 -10.07 20.04
C GLN A 19 8.73 -8.83 19.47
N ARG A 20 9.86 -9.02 18.79
CA ARG A 20 10.49 -7.97 17.98
C ARG A 20 9.90 -8.07 16.58
N TYR A 21 8.90 -7.22 16.31
CA TYR A 21 8.35 -6.98 14.99
C TYR A 21 9.41 -6.28 14.13
N PHE A 22 10.29 -7.03 13.48
CA PHE A 22 11.03 -6.49 12.35
C PHE A 22 10.07 -6.51 11.17
N ILE A 23 9.39 -5.38 10.93
CA ILE A 23 8.79 -5.12 9.63
C ILE A 23 9.97 -5.00 8.68
N ASP A 24 10.15 -6.00 7.82
CA ASP A 24 10.98 -5.88 6.62
C ASP A 24 10.59 -4.55 5.95
N ALA A 25 11.54 -3.61 5.84
CA ALA A 25 11.27 -2.29 5.29
C ALA A 25 10.66 -2.38 3.89
N ASP A 26 11.02 -3.44 3.15
CA ASP A 26 10.47 -3.72 1.84
C ASP A 26 9.04 -4.27 1.94
N ALA A 27 8.68 -5.01 2.99
CA ALA A 27 7.30 -5.46 3.23
C ALA A 27 6.35 -4.27 3.52
N GLY A 28 6.81 -3.29 4.29
CA GLY A 28 6.07 -2.04 4.52
C GLY A 28 5.86 -1.28 3.22
N LEU A 29 6.94 -1.08 2.45
CA LEU A 29 6.89 -0.38 1.16
C LEU A 29 5.99 -1.09 0.14
N ARG A 30 6.11 -2.43 0.02
CA ARG A 30 5.23 -3.25 -0.83
C ARG A 30 3.76 -3.12 -0.44
N SER A 31 3.45 -3.11 0.85
CA SER A 31 2.07 -2.94 1.34
C SER A 31 1.52 -1.56 0.97
N VAL A 32 2.32 -0.51 1.12
CA VAL A 32 1.92 0.87 0.76
C VAL A 32 1.65 0.99 -0.74
N VAL A 33 2.52 0.42 -1.58
CA VAL A 33 2.33 0.38 -3.04
C VAL A 33 1.09 -0.44 -3.43
N ALA A 34 0.83 -1.55 -2.75
CA ALA A 34 -0.36 -2.36 -2.99
C ALA A 34 -1.65 -1.59 -2.66
N SER A 35 -1.68 -0.88 -1.52
CA SER A 35 -2.81 -0.02 -1.16
C SER A 35 -3.03 1.11 -2.17
N ALA A 36 -1.96 1.79 -2.61
CA ALA A 36 -2.05 2.84 -3.61
C ALA A 36 -2.65 2.33 -4.93
N ARG A 37 -2.29 1.12 -5.38
CA ARG A 37 -2.89 0.50 -6.57
C ARG A 37 -4.39 0.20 -6.38
N ALA A 38 -4.80 -0.21 -5.19
CA ALA A 38 -6.22 -0.40 -4.87
C ALA A 38 -6.98 0.94 -4.87
N ASP A 39 -6.36 2.00 -4.38
CA ASP A 39 -6.92 3.35 -4.39
C ASP A 39 -7.07 3.92 -5.81
N GLN A 40 -6.14 3.61 -6.74
CA GLN A 40 -6.33 3.94 -8.16
C GLN A 40 -7.55 3.24 -8.74
N HIS A 41 -7.75 1.95 -8.43
CA HIS A 41 -8.96 1.25 -8.87
C HIS A 41 -10.24 1.89 -8.30
N LEU A 42 -10.20 2.32 -7.04
CA LEU A 42 -11.32 3.04 -6.43
C LEU A 42 -11.56 4.40 -7.10
N ALA A 43 -10.50 5.12 -7.49
CA ALA A 43 -10.60 6.37 -8.23
C ALA A 43 -11.31 6.15 -9.59
N GLU A 44 -10.95 5.10 -10.32
CA GLU A 44 -11.62 4.74 -11.58
C GLU A 44 -13.11 4.43 -11.37
N VAL A 45 -13.46 3.67 -10.33
CA VAL A 45 -14.85 3.37 -9.98
C VAL A 45 -15.60 4.67 -9.67
N ALA A 46 -15.03 5.55 -8.86
CA ALA A 46 -15.63 6.82 -8.49
C ALA A 46 -15.85 7.73 -9.70
N LEU A 47 -14.92 7.78 -10.67
CA LEU A 47 -15.13 8.48 -11.94
C LEU A 47 -16.29 7.90 -12.74
N ARG A 48 -16.37 6.57 -12.89
CA ARG A 48 -17.49 5.92 -13.59
C ARG A 48 -18.84 6.25 -12.95
N CYS A 49 -18.91 6.23 -11.62
CA CYS A 49 -20.10 6.65 -10.89
C CYS A 49 -20.40 8.14 -11.12
N ALA A 50 -19.40 9.01 -11.07
CA ALA A 50 -19.57 10.44 -11.36
C ALA A 50 -20.17 10.69 -12.75
N TYR A 51 -19.70 9.96 -13.77
CA TYR A 51 -20.28 10.02 -15.12
C TYR A 51 -21.73 9.56 -15.17
N THR A 52 -22.10 8.56 -14.37
CA THR A 52 -23.49 8.06 -14.30
C THR A 52 -24.43 9.08 -13.64
N PHE A 53 -23.94 9.80 -12.62
CA PHE A 53 -24.73 10.83 -11.93
C PHE A 53 -24.81 12.16 -12.69
N GLY A 54 -23.89 12.42 -13.61
CA GLY A 54 -23.81 13.67 -14.37
C GLY A 54 -23.15 14.81 -13.60
N ALA A 55 -22.60 15.78 -14.32
CA ALA A 55 -21.85 16.91 -13.76
C ALA A 55 -22.73 17.92 -12.99
N ASP A 56 -24.03 17.95 -13.31
CA ASP A 56 -25.00 18.85 -12.67
C ASP A 56 -25.52 18.32 -11.33
N ASN A 57 -25.17 17.08 -10.97
CA ASN A 57 -25.52 16.49 -9.69
C ASN A 57 -24.39 16.70 -8.66
N PRO A 58 -24.66 17.30 -7.49
CA PRO A 58 -23.67 17.45 -6.42
C PRO A 58 -22.95 16.15 -6.04
N ALA A 59 -23.65 15.01 -6.08
CA ALA A 59 -23.04 13.70 -5.82
C ALA A 59 -22.02 13.31 -6.91
N GLY A 60 -22.33 13.60 -8.18
CA GLY A 60 -21.41 13.38 -9.30
C GLY A 60 -20.16 14.25 -9.21
N ALA A 61 -20.33 15.53 -8.88
CA ALA A 61 -19.22 16.46 -8.65
C ALA A 61 -18.32 16.01 -7.48
N GLY A 62 -18.92 15.55 -6.37
CA GLY A 62 -18.18 15.02 -5.22
C GLY A 62 -17.36 13.77 -5.55
N LEU A 63 -17.96 12.82 -6.29
CA LEU A 63 -17.27 11.61 -6.74
C LEU A 63 -16.10 11.92 -7.69
N ALA A 64 -16.29 12.87 -8.61
CA ALA A 64 -15.20 13.30 -9.50
C ALA A 64 -14.05 13.95 -8.74
N ALA A 65 -14.34 14.74 -7.70
CA ALA A 65 -13.30 15.33 -6.84
C ALA A 65 -12.55 14.26 -6.04
N ALA A 66 -13.28 13.32 -5.42
CA ALA A 66 -12.68 12.22 -4.66
C ALA A 66 -11.79 11.34 -5.54
N ALA A 67 -12.24 11.02 -6.75
CA ALA A 67 -11.44 10.23 -7.68
C ALA A 67 -10.15 10.93 -8.10
N ARG A 68 -10.19 12.23 -8.42
CA ARG A 68 -8.99 13.00 -8.77
C ARG A 68 -7.99 13.04 -7.62
N PHE A 69 -8.49 13.16 -6.38
CA PHE A 69 -7.64 13.14 -5.20
C PHE A 69 -6.96 11.78 -4.99
N LEU A 70 -7.74 10.69 -5.06
CA LEU A 70 -7.23 9.32 -4.93
C LEU A 70 -6.21 8.98 -6.01
N GLU A 71 -6.45 9.38 -7.25
CA GLU A 71 -5.52 9.14 -8.36
C GLU A 71 -4.20 9.89 -8.13
N GLN A 72 -4.27 11.16 -7.72
CA GLN A 72 -3.09 11.97 -7.47
C GLN A 72 -2.24 11.39 -6.34
N ILE A 73 -2.85 11.11 -5.18
CA ILE A 73 -2.11 10.63 -4.01
C ILE A 73 -1.49 9.26 -4.27
N SER A 74 -2.22 8.37 -4.96
CA SER A 74 -1.74 7.03 -5.28
C SER A 74 -0.58 7.06 -6.28
N THR A 75 -0.68 7.91 -7.30
CA THR A 75 0.40 8.13 -8.27
C THR A 75 1.65 8.67 -7.59
N ASP A 76 1.49 9.64 -6.68
CA ASP A 76 2.62 10.22 -5.95
C ASP A 76 3.28 9.18 -5.02
N ILE A 77 2.48 8.36 -4.32
CA ILE A 77 2.99 7.26 -3.48
C ILE A 77 3.81 6.26 -4.32
N ILE A 78 3.26 5.80 -5.44
CA ILE A 78 3.94 4.83 -6.31
C ILE A 78 5.25 5.43 -6.84
N ARG A 79 5.21 6.66 -7.35
CA ARG A 79 6.39 7.35 -7.85
C ARG A 79 7.46 7.53 -6.77
N SER A 80 7.07 7.93 -5.57
CA SER A 80 8.01 8.06 -4.45
C SER A 80 8.60 6.73 -4.01
N ALA A 81 7.81 5.64 -4.04
CA ALA A 81 8.31 4.30 -3.76
C ALA A 81 9.33 3.83 -4.80
N GLU A 82 9.06 4.05 -6.09
CA GLU A 82 9.99 3.76 -7.19
C GLU A 82 11.30 4.56 -7.06
N GLN A 83 11.22 5.84 -6.69
CA GLN A 83 12.39 6.68 -6.46
C GLN A 83 13.21 6.21 -5.25
N TRP A 84 12.54 5.77 -4.18
CA TRP A 84 13.20 5.24 -2.99
C TRP A 84 13.96 3.95 -3.29
N ASP A 85 13.36 3.05 -4.06
CA ASP A 85 13.99 1.80 -4.48
C ASP A 85 15.21 2.07 -5.38
N ALA A 86 15.09 3.01 -6.32
CA ALA A 86 16.21 3.41 -7.20
C ALA A 86 17.39 4.09 -6.47
N THR A 87 17.15 4.65 -5.27
CA THR A 87 18.17 5.37 -4.49
C THR A 87 18.70 4.58 -3.29
N SER A 88 17.98 3.55 -2.84
CA SER A 88 18.46 2.66 -1.78
C SER A 88 19.46 1.67 -2.34
N PRO A 89 20.70 1.58 -1.80
CA PRO A 89 21.55 0.43 -2.08
C PRO A 89 20.82 -0.78 -1.51
N SER A 90 20.40 -1.71 -2.39
CA SER A 90 19.75 -2.97 -1.99
C SER A 90 20.45 -3.50 -0.75
N SER A 91 19.77 -3.52 0.39
CA SER A 91 20.36 -3.90 1.65
C SER A 91 20.85 -5.34 1.49
N GLY A 92 22.17 -5.51 1.43
CA GLY A 92 22.86 -6.79 1.28
C GLY A 92 22.74 -7.66 2.53
N LEU A 93 21.51 -7.96 2.94
CA LEU A 93 21.14 -8.87 4.01
C LEU A 93 20.38 -10.09 3.48
N ASP A 94 20.71 -10.52 2.26
CA ASP A 94 20.59 -11.92 1.88
C ASP A 94 21.96 -12.61 2.10
N ARG A 95 22.43 -12.64 3.35
CA ARG A 95 23.44 -13.63 3.75
C ARG A 95 22.68 -14.81 4.32
N PRO A 96 22.75 -16.00 3.70
CA PRO A 96 22.18 -17.18 4.32
C PRO A 96 22.87 -17.37 5.67
N VAL A 97 22.07 -17.47 6.74
CA VAL A 97 22.54 -18.00 8.02
C VAL A 97 22.97 -19.44 7.74
N ARG A 98 24.26 -19.62 7.43
CA ARG A 98 24.89 -20.92 7.29
C ARG A 98 24.87 -21.56 8.68
N GLY A 99 23.84 -22.36 8.93
CA GLY A 99 23.76 -23.25 10.07
C GLY A 99 24.83 -24.33 9.94
N ARG A 100 25.72 -24.35 10.93
CA ARG A 100 26.57 -25.42 11.46
C ARG A 100 27.15 -26.47 10.50
#